data_AF-A0A2G2MR58-F1
#
_entry.id   AF-A0A2G2MR58-F1
#
_cell.length_a   1.000
_cell.length_b   1.000
_cell.length_c   1.000
_cell.angle_alpha   90.00
_cell.angle_beta   90.00
_cell.angle_gamma   90.00
#
_symmetry.space_group_name_H-M   'P 1'
#
loop_
_entity.id
_entity.type
_entity.pdbx_description
1 polymer ?
#
loop_
_entity_poly.entity_id
_entity_poly.type
_entity_poly.pdbx_seq_one_letter_code
_entity_poly.pdbx_strand_id
1 'polypeptide(L)'
;MSIKIILLILLSALVTAGISGVFGMAGGLIFMGVIATFMGVAEAMVVHGVVQSVSNSTRAYLLKDHVRWDIFLLVAFGSLPALVGLMLLSFIPSKGVLFLALGLLPILLWLPRGWISLDAQKPAHAILCGLYVTGLNLVAGVAGPALDMFFVKTKMPRHEIVATKAVIMFASHMMKILYFGIPLLLASRLSNLPPWWFFVAAAPLIMIGTYGGTRILGRMSNSGFRSATKYLVSVIGIVYVVRGAVLLGWF
;
A
#
# COMPACT_ATOMS: atom_id res chain seq x y z
N MET A 1 -21.21 11.56 5.10
CA MET A 1 -20.05 11.68 6.02
C MET A 1 -19.98 13.11 6.54
N SER A 2 -19.75 13.33 7.84
CA SER A 2 -19.64 14.69 8.41
C SER A 2 -18.36 15.39 7.95
N ILE A 3 -18.40 16.72 7.80
CA ILE A 3 -17.23 17.53 7.45
C ILE A 3 -16.05 17.32 8.41
N LYS A 4 -16.33 17.08 9.70
CA LYS A 4 -15.31 16.80 10.72
C LYS A 4 -14.51 15.53 10.39
N ILE A 5 -15.20 14.48 9.93
CA ILE A 5 -14.57 13.22 9.54
C ILE A 5 -13.74 13.42 8.27
N ILE A 6 -14.25 14.18 7.30
CA ILE A 6 -13.51 14.48 6.07
C ILE A 6 -12.19 15.20 6.38
N LEU A 7 -12.23 16.24 7.23
CA LEU A 7 -11.05 16.98 7.66
C LEU A 7 -10.05 16.07 8.40
N LEU A 8 -10.54 15.17 9.26
CA LEU A 8 -9.70 14.18 9.93
C LEU A 8 -9.02 13.24 8.94
N ILE A 9 -9.74 12.77 7.91
CA ILE A 9 -9.16 11.91 6.87
C ILE A 9 -8.14 12.68 6.04
N LEU A 10 -8.40 13.94 5.67
CA LEU A 10 -7.43 14.77 4.94
C LEU A 10 -6.16 15.01 5.75
N LEU A 11 -6.30 15.35 7.04
CA LEU A 11 -5.17 15.50 7.95
C LEU A 11 -4.41 14.19 8.12
N SER A 12 -5.12 13.08 8.26
CA SER A 12 -4.52 11.75 8.32
C SER A 12 -3.78 11.43 7.03
N ALA A 13 -4.32 11.75 5.86
CA ALA A 13 -3.66 11.56 4.57
C ALA A 13 -2.36 12.36 4.48
N LEU A 14 -2.35 13.62 4.93
CA LEU A 14 -1.15 14.47 5.01
C LEU A 14 -0.07 13.84 5.92
N VAL A 15 -0.45 13.55 7.17
CA VAL A 15 0.48 13.03 8.19
C VAL A 15 1.02 11.67 7.77
N THR A 16 0.14 10.77 7.34
CA THR A 16 0.54 9.42 6.91
C THR A 16 1.32 9.44 5.60
N ALA A 17 1.07 10.37 4.68
CA ALA A 17 1.94 10.58 3.52
C ALA A 17 3.35 11.02 3.94
N GLY A 18 3.47 11.86 4.98
CA GLY A 18 4.74 12.18 5.63
C GLY A 18 5.44 10.95 6.21
N ILE A 19 4.72 10.16 7.01
CA ILE A 19 5.23 8.89 7.55
C ILE A 19 5.65 7.94 6.43
N SER A 20 4.91 7.89 5.32
CA SER A 20 5.25 7.10 4.12
C SER A 20 6.50 7.64 3.42
N GLY A 21 6.66 8.97 3.33
CA GLY A 21 7.88 9.59 2.80
C GLY A 21 9.12 9.28 3.63
N VAL A 22 8.97 9.16 4.95
CA VAL A 22 10.05 8.71 5.84
C VAL A 22 10.27 7.20 5.70
N PHE A 23 9.26 6.40 6.06
CA PHE A 23 9.35 4.94 6.28
C PHE A 23 8.91 4.07 5.10
N GLY A 24 8.62 4.66 3.94
CA GLY A 24 8.26 4.01 2.68
C GLY A 24 6.84 3.43 2.63
N MET A 25 6.42 2.72 3.68
CA MET A 25 5.23 1.85 3.67
C MET A 25 4.35 1.98 4.93
N ALA A 26 4.90 2.46 6.05
CA ALA A 26 4.16 2.57 7.31
C ALA A 26 2.95 3.52 7.21
N GLY A 27 3.08 4.60 6.44
CA GLY A 27 2.00 5.56 6.23
C GLY A 27 0.74 4.93 5.65
N GLY A 28 0.88 4.06 4.64
CA GLY A 28 -0.28 3.39 4.03
C GLY A 28 -0.99 2.43 4.97
N LEU A 29 -0.23 1.69 5.79
CA LEU A 29 -0.81 0.81 6.81
C LEU A 29 -1.65 1.61 7.82
N ILE A 30 -1.13 2.75 8.29
CA ILE A 30 -1.85 3.63 9.22
C ILE A 30 -3.09 4.21 8.55
N PHE A 31 -2.92 4.77 7.34
CA PHE A 31 -4.01 5.41 6.61
C PHE A 31 -5.16 4.44 6.35
N MET A 32 -4.86 3.20 5.95
CA MET A 32 -5.87 2.16 5.73
C MET A 32 -6.70 1.89 6.98
N GLY A 33 -6.07 1.73 8.15
CA GLY A 33 -6.81 1.47 9.40
C GLY A 33 -7.63 2.67 9.87
N VAL A 34 -7.16 3.90 9.63
CA VAL A 34 -7.94 5.11 9.89
C VAL A 34 -9.21 5.12 9.03
N ILE A 35 -9.08 5.02 7.71
CA ILE A 35 -10.26 5.13 6.84
C ILE A 35 -11.20 3.92 6.98
N ALA A 36 -10.68 2.70 7.18
CA ALA A 36 -11.51 1.50 7.38
C ALA A 36 -12.36 1.56 8.66
N THR A 37 -12.04 2.47 9.59
CA THR A 37 -12.87 2.78 10.76
C THR A 37 -14.12 3.57 10.38
N PHE A 38 -14.06 4.43 9.36
CA PHE A 38 -15.14 5.36 9.01
C PHE A 38 -15.97 4.94 7.80
N MET A 39 -15.50 4.00 6.98
CA MET A 39 -16.20 3.55 5.77
C MET A 39 -16.20 2.03 5.62
N GLY A 40 -16.93 1.52 4.64
CA GLY A 40 -16.90 0.10 4.26
C GLY A 40 -15.55 -0.28 3.65
N VAL A 41 -15.28 -1.58 3.54
CA VAL A 41 -13.98 -2.07 3.07
C VAL A 41 -13.75 -1.66 1.61
N ALA A 42 -14.74 -1.80 0.75
CA ALA A 42 -14.61 -1.42 -0.66
C ALA A 42 -14.34 0.09 -0.81
N GLU A 43 -15.07 0.94 -0.09
CA GLU A 43 -14.87 2.38 -0.10
C GLU A 43 -13.47 2.76 0.42
N ALA A 44 -13.02 2.11 1.51
CA ALA A 44 -11.68 2.30 2.06
C ALA A 44 -10.60 1.89 1.06
N MET A 45 -10.77 0.77 0.37
CA MET A 45 -9.82 0.30 -0.64
C MET A 45 -9.69 1.28 -1.80
N VAL A 46 -10.81 1.86 -2.26
CA VAL A 46 -10.81 2.88 -3.33
C VAL A 46 -10.13 4.17 -2.85
N VAL A 47 -10.54 4.70 -1.69
CA VAL A 47 -9.96 5.95 -1.14
C VAL A 47 -8.46 5.79 -0.90
N HIS A 48 -8.05 4.69 -0.26
CA HIS A 48 -6.64 4.38 -0.08
C HIS A 48 -5.91 4.20 -1.41
N GLY A 49 -6.52 3.53 -2.38
CA GLY A 49 -5.97 3.35 -3.72
C GLY A 49 -5.64 4.70 -4.34
N VAL A 50 -6.61 5.62 -4.41
CA VAL A 50 -6.42 6.96 -5.00
C VAL A 50 -5.33 7.73 -4.28
N VAL A 51 -5.39 7.78 -2.94
CA VAL A 51 -4.41 8.52 -2.12
C VAL A 51 -2.99 7.99 -2.33
N GLN A 52 -2.80 6.67 -2.33
CA GLN A 52 -1.47 6.10 -2.55
C GLN A 52 -1.01 6.20 -3.99
N SER A 53 -1.93 6.19 -4.95
CA SER A 53 -1.58 6.40 -6.35
C SER A 53 -0.98 7.78 -6.58
N VAL A 54 -1.48 8.83 -5.92
CA VAL A 54 -0.85 10.17 -5.97
C VAL A 54 0.58 10.15 -5.41
N SER A 55 0.80 9.48 -4.26
CA SER A 55 2.14 9.39 -3.65
C SER A 55 3.13 8.60 -4.52
N ASN A 56 2.68 7.48 -5.10
CA ASN A 56 3.53 6.63 -5.95
C ASN A 56 3.74 7.22 -7.34
N SER A 57 2.73 7.89 -7.93
CA SER A 57 2.86 8.55 -9.24
C SER A 57 3.86 9.71 -9.17
N THR A 58 3.85 10.49 -8.09
CA THR A 58 4.85 11.56 -7.88
C THR A 58 6.27 11.00 -7.90
N ARG A 59 6.52 9.88 -7.18
CA ARG A 59 7.83 9.22 -7.16
C ARG A 59 8.20 8.58 -8.51
N ALA A 60 7.24 7.94 -9.17
CA ALA A 60 7.43 7.32 -10.47
C ALA A 60 7.76 8.38 -11.55
N TYR A 61 7.08 9.52 -11.53
CA TYR A 61 7.29 10.62 -12.48
C TYR A 61 8.69 11.22 -12.35
N LEU A 62 9.16 11.47 -11.12
CA LEU A 62 10.49 12.03 -10.86
C LEU A 62 11.65 11.12 -11.27
N LEU A 63 11.42 9.81 -11.36
CA LEU A 63 12.45 8.81 -11.66
C LEU A 63 12.09 7.98 -12.91
N LYS A 64 11.25 8.51 -13.80
CA LYS A 64 10.69 7.77 -14.95
C LYS A 64 11.76 7.14 -15.84
N ASP A 65 12.91 7.80 -15.99
CA ASP A 65 14.01 7.35 -16.84
C ASP A 65 14.81 6.17 -16.23
N HIS A 66 14.58 5.88 -14.94
CA HIS A 66 15.20 4.75 -14.22
C HIS A 66 14.26 3.55 -14.06
N VAL A 67 13.06 3.58 -14.65
CA VAL A 67 12.10 2.48 -14.52
C VAL A 67 12.58 1.26 -15.31
N ARG A 68 12.67 0.12 -14.63
CA ARG A 68 12.95 -1.18 -15.26
C ARG A 68 11.67 -1.82 -15.75
N TRP A 69 11.29 -1.45 -16.97
CA TRP A 69 10.08 -1.93 -17.63
C TRP A 69 10.09 -3.44 -17.87
N ASP A 70 11.26 -4.03 -18.07
CA ASP A 70 11.46 -5.49 -18.15
C ASP A 70 10.94 -6.22 -16.91
N ILE A 71 11.25 -5.69 -15.71
CA ILE A 71 10.76 -6.25 -14.44
C ILE A 71 9.28 -5.94 -14.26
N PHE A 72 8.86 -4.70 -14.53
CA PHE A 72 7.47 -4.29 -14.38
C PHE A 72 6.52 -5.15 -15.19
N LEU A 73 6.84 -5.45 -16.45
CA LEU A 73 5.97 -6.24 -17.33
C LEU A 73 5.79 -7.68 -16.81
N LEU A 74 6.85 -8.29 -16.26
CA LEU A 74 6.77 -9.62 -15.65
C LEU A 74 5.94 -9.62 -14.36
N VAL A 75 6.07 -8.56 -13.55
CA VAL A 75 5.24 -8.35 -12.35
C VAL A 75 3.77 -8.12 -12.75
N ALA A 76 3.52 -7.33 -13.79
CA ALA A 76 2.19 -7.10 -14.31
C ALA A 76 1.56 -8.40 -14.84
N PHE A 77 2.31 -9.21 -15.57
CA PHE A 77 1.84 -10.54 -16.00
C PHE A 77 1.53 -11.45 -14.81
N GLY A 78 2.44 -11.52 -13.84
CA GLY A 78 2.25 -12.31 -12.62
C GLY A 78 1.10 -11.86 -11.72
N SER A 79 0.59 -10.63 -11.91
CA SER A 79 -0.58 -10.15 -11.18
C SER A 79 -1.90 -10.77 -11.65
N LEU A 80 -1.96 -11.24 -12.90
CA LEU A 80 -3.20 -11.69 -13.53
C LEU A 80 -3.84 -12.88 -12.79
N PRO A 81 -3.11 -13.92 -12.35
CA PRO A 81 -3.73 -15.04 -11.65
C PRO A 81 -4.36 -14.64 -10.31
N ALA A 82 -3.71 -13.73 -9.55
CA ALA A 82 -4.28 -13.21 -8.30
C ALA A 82 -5.55 -12.39 -8.58
N LEU A 83 -5.50 -11.51 -9.59
CA LEU A 83 -6.65 -10.70 -9.99
C LEU A 83 -7.83 -11.57 -10.43
N VAL A 84 -7.60 -12.47 -11.39
CA VAL A 84 -8.62 -13.37 -11.94
C VAL A 84 -9.17 -14.28 -10.86
N GLY A 85 -8.32 -14.91 -10.04
CA GLY A 85 -8.75 -15.77 -8.96
C GLY A 85 -9.66 -15.04 -7.97
N LEU A 86 -9.28 -13.84 -7.53
CA LEU A 86 -10.10 -13.04 -6.62
C LEU A 86 -11.36 -12.49 -7.29
N MET A 87 -11.34 -12.19 -8.59
CA MET A 87 -12.53 -11.77 -9.34
C MET A 87 -13.54 -12.92 -9.46
N LEU A 88 -13.09 -14.13 -9.80
CA LEU A 88 -13.94 -15.32 -9.89
C LEU A 88 -14.61 -15.64 -8.55
N LEU A 89 -13.92 -15.39 -7.45
CA LEU A 89 -14.45 -15.55 -6.10
C LEU A 89 -15.31 -14.37 -5.62
N SER A 90 -15.40 -13.28 -6.40
CA SER A 90 -16.01 -12.00 -5.98
C SER A 90 -15.55 -11.57 -4.58
N PHE A 91 -14.26 -11.75 -4.30
CA PHE A 91 -13.73 -11.66 -2.95
C PHE A 91 -13.66 -10.21 -2.44
N ILE A 92 -14.45 -9.90 -1.42
CA ILE A 92 -14.32 -8.66 -0.65
C ILE A 92 -13.97 -9.06 0.79
N PRO A 93 -12.79 -8.68 1.32
CA PRO A 93 -12.43 -9.07 2.67
C PRO A 93 -13.40 -8.44 3.67
N SER A 94 -13.79 -9.20 4.70
CA SER A 94 -14.48 -8.61 5.85
C SER A 94 -13.56 -7.62 6.55
N LYS A 95 -14.12 -6.69 7.34
CA LYS A 95 -13.28 -5.75 8.12
C LYS A 95 -12.30 -6.50 9.03
N GLY A 96 -12.73 -7.62 9.63
CA GLY A 96 -11.88 -8.47 10.46
C GLY A 96 -10.71 -9.06 9.68
N VAL A 97 -10.96 -9.65 8.50
CA VAL A 97 -9.92 -10.18 7.61
C VAL A 97 -8.96 -9.08 7.15
N LEU A 98 -9.47 -7.90 6.78
CA LEU A 98 -8.65 -6.76 6.41
C LEU A 98 -7.67 -6.36 7.53
N PHE A 99 -8.18 -6.16 8.75
CA PHE A 99 -7.34 -5.77 9.89
C PHE A 99 -6.36 -6.87 10.27
N LEU A 100 -6.78 -8.15 10.24
CA LEU A 100 -5.89 -9.27 10.48
C LEU A 100 -4.74 -9.30 9.45
N ALA A 101 -5.07 -9.22 8.15
CA ALA A 101 -4.09 -9.23 7.09
C ALA A 101 -3.13 -8.02 7.17
N LEU A 102 -3.66 -6.82 7.40
CA LEU A 102 -2.86 -5.62 7.68
C LEU A 102 -1.94 -5.80 8.88
N GLY A 103 -2.42 -6.44 9.94
CA GLY A 103 -1.71 -6.65 11.20
C GLY A 103 -0.57 -7.66 11.11
N LEU A 104 -0.69 -8.63 10.21
CA LEU A 104 0.32 -9.68 9.98
C LEU A 104 1.43 -9.23 8.99
N LEU A 105 1.17 -8.27 8.11
CA LEU A 105 2.16 -7.76 7.14
C LEU A 105 3.51 -7.35 7.78
N PRO A 106 3.56 -6.66 8.93
CA PRO A 106 4.80 -6.33 9.63
C PRO A 106 5.71 -7.51 9.95
N ILE A 107 5.18 -8.75 10.09
CA ILE A 107 5.98 -9.96 10.36
C ILE A 107 7.05 -10.17 9.29
N LEU A 108 6.77 -9.78 8.03
CA LEU A 108 7.71 -9.88 6.93
C LEU A 108 9.02 -9.10 7.18
N LEU A 109 8.98 -8.03 7.99
CA LEU A 109 10.16 -7.23 8.32
C LEU A 109 11.06 -7.88 9.39
N TRP A 110 10.52 -8.88 10.11
CA TRP A 110 11.24 -9.62 11.14
C TRP A 110 11.89 -10.90 10.63
N LEU A 111 11.54 -11.34 9.41
CA LEU A 111 12.16 -12.49 8.79
C LEU A 111 13.68 -12.32 8.68
N PRO A 112 14.48 -13.30 9.14
CA PRO A 112 15.93 -13.23 9.03
C PRO A 112 16.39 -13.06 7.59
N ARG A 113 17.40 -12.19 7.39
CA ARG A 113 18.00 -12.00 6.07
C ARG A 113 18.64 -13.31 5.60
N GLY A 114 18.10 -13.90 4.55
CA GLY A 114 18.60 -15.14 3.98
C GLY A 114 17.62 -16.31 4.03
N TRP A 115 16.57 -16.24 4.87
CA TRP A 115 15.49 -17.23 4.85
C TRP A 115 14.68 -17.16 3.55
N ILE A 116 14.54 -15.96 3.00
CA ILE A 116 13.86 -15.70 1.74
C ILE A 116 14.85 -14.99 0.81
N SER A 117 15.18 -15.63 -0.32
CA SER A 117 16.13 -15.13 -1.32
C SER A 117 15.43 -14.71 -2.62
N LEU A 118 14.45 -13.81 -2.50
CA LEU A 118 13.72 -13.28 -3.64
C LEU A 118 14.53 -12.19 -4.34
N ASP A 119 14.42 -12.14 -5.66
CA ASP A 119 15.21 -11.27 -6.53
C ASP A 119 14.40 -10.93 -7.78
N ALA A 120 13.89 -9.71 -7.85
CA ALA A 120 13.03 -9.22 -8.92
C ALA A 120 13.70 -9.22 -10.30
N GLN A 121 15.03 -9.32 -10.39
CA GLN A 121 15.72 -9.47 -11.68
C GLN A 121 15.56 -10.87 -12.28
N LYS A 122 15.15 -11.87 -11.49
CA LYS A 122 14.87 -13.22 -12.00
C LYS A 122 13.42 -13.31 -12.47
N PRO A 123 13.15 -13.76 -13.71
CA PRO A 123 11.79 -13.74 -14.25
C PRO A 123 10.73 -14.45 -13.41
N ALA A 124 11.04 -15.65 -12.92
CA ALA A 124 10.12 -16.40 -12.06
C ALA A 124 9.77 -15.65 -10.76
N HIS A 125 10.75 -14.97 -10.16
CA HIS A 125 10.54 -14.18 -8.95
C HIS A 125 9.75 -12.90 -9.24
N ALA A 126 9.96 -12.26 -10.39
CA ALA A 126 9.17 -11.10 -10.81
C ALA A 126 7.69 -11.47 -11.02
N ILE A 127 7.42 -12.60 -11.66
CA ILE A 127 6.05 -13.14 -11.80
C ILE A 127 5.44 -13.43 -10.42
N LEU A 128 6.19 -14.11 -9.55
CA LEU A 128 5.76 -14.40 -8.18
C LEU A 128 5.51 -13.11 -7.38
N CYS A 129 6.32 -12.07 -7.59
CA CYS A 129 6.10 -10.74 -7.01
C CYS A 129 4.76 -10.18 -7.44
N GLY A 130 4.40 -10.27 -8.73
CA GLY A 130 3.10 -9.86 -9.23
C GLY A 130 1.94 -10.52 -8.49
N LEU A 131 2.01 -11.83 -8.32
CA LEU A 131 1.00 -12.63 -7.64
C LEU A 131 0.80 -12.15 -6.20
N TYR A 132 1.88 -12.07 -5.42
CA TYR A 132 1.80 -11.68 -4.01
C TYR A 132 1.46 -10.21 -3.82
N VAL A 133 2.03 -9.30 -4.62
CA VAL A 133 1.78 -7.86 -4.49
C VAL A 133 0.32 -7.57 -4.78
N THR A 134 -0.25 -8.13 -5.85
CA THR A 134 -1.67 -7.94 -6.15
C THR A 134 -2.57 -8.63 -5.14
N GLY A 135 -2.29 -9.88 -4.78
CA GLY A 135 -3.06 -10.61 -3.76
C GLY A 135 -3.11 -9.85 -2.42
N LEU A 136 -1.96 -9.44 -1.91
CA LEU A 136 -1.88 -8.68 -0.65
C LEU A 136 -2.50 -7.29 -0.78
N ASN A 137 -2.34 -6.60 -1.91
CA ASN A 137 -2.95 -5.28 -2.07
C ASN A 137 -4.48 -5.37 -2.18
N LEU A 138 -5.06 -6.44 -2.73
CA LEU A 138 -6.51 -6.65 -2.76
C LEU A 138 -7.09 -7.20 -1.45
N VAL A 139 -6.31 -7.96 -0.66
CA VAL A 139 -6.76 -8.52 0.63
C VAL A 139 -6.51 -7.55 1.80
N ALA A 140 -5.29 -7.02 1.91
CA ALA A 140 -4.85 -6.18 3.02
C ALA A 140 -4.84 -4.68 2.68
N GLY A 141 -5.02 -4.30 1.41
CA GLY A 141 -4.95 -2.89 0.99
C GLY A 141 -3.52 -2.33 0.88
N VAL A 142 -2.51 -3.07 1.31
CA VAL A 142 -1.09 -2.67 1.30
C VAL A 142 -0.23 -3.88 0.92
N ALA A 143 0.77 -3.66 0.06
CA ALA A 143 1.71 -4.70 -0.37
C ALA A 143 3.19 -4.27 -0.34
N GLY A 144 3.48 -3.03 0.08
CA GLY A 144 4.84 -2.47 0.14
C GLY A 144 5.88 -3.38 0.80
N PRO A 145 5.66 -3.90 2.04
CA PRO A 145 6.64 -4.77 2.68
C PRO A 145 6.93 -6.06 1.89
N ALA A 146 5.92 -6.64 1.25
CA ALA A 146 6.11 -7.82 0.43
C ALA A 146 6.92 -7.48 -0.83
N LEU A 147 6.59 -6.37 -1.51
CA LEU A 147 7.35 -5.88 -2.66
C LEU A 147 8.83 -5.65 -2.30
N ASP A 148 9.10 -5.06 -1.15
CA ASP A 148 10.46 -4.78 -0.68
C ASP A 148 11.33 -6.04 -0.65
N MET A 149 10.79 -7.17 -0.22
CA MET A 149 11.51 -8.45 -0.13
C MET A 149 12.05 -8.93 -1.47
N PHE A 150 11.37 -8.64 -2.59
CA PHE A 150 11.83 -9.02 -3.92
C PHE A 150 12.99 -8.14 -4.42
N PHE A 151 13.18 -6.95 -3.84
CA PHE A 151 14.21 -6.01 -4.29
C PHE A 151 15.48 -6.03 -3.41
N VAL A 152 15.45 -6.64 -2.22
CA VAL A 152 16.57 -6.65 -1.26
C VAL A 152 17.86 -7.25 -1.85
N LYS A 153 17.76 -8.29 -2.69
CA LYS A 153 18.92 -9.02 -3.24
C LYS A 153 19.30 -8.63 -4.66
N THR A 154 18.56 -7.72 -5.28
CA THR A 154 18.85 -7.23 -6.63
C THR A 154 20.20 -6.52 -6.66
N LYS A 155 20.90 -6.57 -7.80
CA LYS A 155 22.11 -5.78 -8.09
C LYS A 155 21.78 -4.40 -8.67
N MET A 156 20.50 -4.02 -8.65
CA MET A 156 20.01 -2.79 -9.26
C MET A 156 20.51 -1.55 -8.52
N PRO A 157 20.86 -0.46 -9.24
CA PRO A 157 21.07 0.84 -8.64
C PRO A 157 19.85 1.30 -7.83
N ARG A 158 20.08 2.04 -6.75
CA ARG A 158 19.01 2.53 -5.86
C ARG A 158 17.89 3.28 -6.59
N HIS A 159 18.23 4.06 -7.62
CA HIS A 159 17.26 4.85 -8.38
C HIS A 159 16.35 3.94 -9.21
N GLU A 160 16.89 2.87 -9.80
CA GLU A 160 16.09 1.86 -10.50
C GLU A 160 15.16 1.10 -9.55
N ILE A 161 15.65 0.73 -8.35
CA ILE A 161 14.84 0.05 -7.34
C ILE A 161 13.65 0.93 -6.94
N VAL A 162 13.90 2.20 -6.59
CA VAL A 162 12.85 3.11 -6.15
C VAL A 162 11.85 3.40 -7.27
N ALA A 163 12.34 3.67 -8.49
CA ALA A 163 11.49 3.96 -9.65
C ALA A 163 10.59 2.77 -10.00
N THR A 164 11.17 1.57 -10.11
CA THR A 164 10.45 0.35 -10.51
C THR A 164 9.40 -0.03 -9.47
N LYS A 165 9.75 0.04 -8.18
CA LYS A 165 8.78 -0.20 -7.09
C LYS A 165 7.63 0.81 -7.10
N ALA A 166 7.92 2.09 -7.37
CA ALA A 166 6.89 3.11 -7.44
C ALA A 166 5.87 2.84 -8.57
N VAL A 167 6.34 2.44 -9.75
CA VAL A 167 5.47 2.06 -10.88
C VAL A 167 4.67 0.80 -10.58
N ILE A 168 5.29 -0.23 -10.00
CA ILE A 168 4.60 -1.47 -9.57
C ILE A 168 3.49 -1.15 -8.56
N MET A 169 3.77 -0.35 -7.53
CA MET A 169 2.78 0.02 -6.52
C MET A 169 1.68 0.91 -7.10
N PHE A 170 2.02 1.85 -7.97
CA PHE A 170 1.03 2.67 -8.67
C PHE A 170 0.05 1.79 -9.46
N ALA A 171 0.56 0.88 -10.28
CA ALA A 171 -0.26 -0.06 -11.05
C ALA A 171 -1.10 -0.96 -10.15
N SER A 172 -0.54 -1.48 -9.05
CA SER A 172 -1.27 -2.28 -8.07
C SER A 172 -2.41 -1.47 -7.42
N HIS A 173 -2.18 -0.21 -7.07
CA HIS A 173 -3.23 0.66 -6.53
C HIS A 173 -4.29 1.02 -7.57
N MET A 174 -3.93 1.25 -8.84
CA MET A 174 -4.90 1.39 -9.93
C MET A 174 -5.77 0.14 -10.04
N MET A 175 -5.17 -1.05 -10.05
CA MET A 175 -5.89 -2.32 -10.08
C MET A 175 -6.87 -2.45 -8.91
N LYS A 176 -6.45 -2.06 -7.69
CA LYS A 176 -7.32 -2.04 -6.52
C LYS A 176 -8.49 -1.07 -6.65
N ILE A 177 -8.26 0.14 -7.18
CA ILE A 177 -9.33 1.11 -7.44
C ILE A 177 -10.34 0.50 -8.42
N LEU A 178 -9.88 -0.15 -9.48
CA LEU A 178 -10.78 -0.78 -10.44
C LEU A 178 -11.54 -1.97 -9.83
N TYR A 179 -10.83 -2.85 -9.10
CA TYR A 179 -11.40 -4.04 -8.47
C TYR A 179 -12.55 -3.71 -7.52
N PHE A 180 -12.39 -2.70 -6.66
CA PHE A 180 -13.43 -2.30 -5.70
C PHE A 180 -14.35 -1.20 -6.23
N GLY A 181 -13.86 -0.34 -7.13
CA GLY A 181 -14.60 0.82 -7.64
C GLY A 181 -15.61 0.47 -8.72
N ILE A 182 -15.31 -0.48 -9.61
CA ILE A 182 -16.28 -0.92 -10.64
C ILE A 182 -17.54 -1.50 -9.98
N PRO A 183 -17.47 -2.44 -9.02
CA PRO A 183 -18.65 -2.93 -8.33
C PRO A 183 -19.42 -1.83 -7.58
N LEU A 184 -18.73 -0.86 -6.95
CA LEU A 184 -19.38 0.27 -6.29
C LEU A 184 -20.14 1.17 -7.27
N LEU A 185 -19.56 1.42 -8.46
CA LEU A 185 -20.19 2.17 -9.53
C LEU A 185 -21.43 1.45 -10.07
N LEU A 186 -21.30 0.16 -10.40
CA LEU A 186 -22.40 -0.66 -10.93
C LEU A 186 -23.55 -0.82 -9.93
N ALA A 187 -23.25 -0.83 -8.63
CA ALA A 187 -24.23 -0.90 -7.56
C ALA A 187 -24.80 0.48 -7.16
N SER A 188 -24.43 1.58 -7.83
CA SER A 188 -24.82 2.95 -7.49
C SER A 188 -24.48 3.36 -6.05
N ARG A 189 -23.38 2.83 -5.49
CA ARG A 189 -22.91 3.06 -4.11
C ARG A 189 -21.79 4.10 -4.01
N LEU A 190 -21.53 4.85 -5.08
CA LEU A 190 -20.50 5.91 -5.07
C LEU A 190 -20.80 7.04 -4.08
N SER A 191 -22.06 7.23 -3.68
CA SER A 191 -22.45 8.20 -2.65
C SER A 191 -21.84 7.90 -1.27
N ASN A 192 -21.35 6.68 -1.03
CA ASN A 192 -20.63 6.32 0.19
C ASN A 192 -19.16 6.77 0.19
N LEU A 193 -18.61 7.13 -0.98
CA LEU A 193 -17.25 7.68 -1.09
C LEU A 193 -17.23 9.13 -0.58
N PRO A 194 -16.05 9.65 -0.20
CA PRO A 194 -15.87 11.08 0.00
C PRO A 194 -16.30 11.88 -1.26
N PRO A 195 -16.82 13.10 -1.08
CA PRO A 195 -17.21 13.94 -2.21
C PRO A 195 -16.00 14.24 -3.10
N TRP A 196 -16.21 14.48 -4.41
CA TRP A 196 -15.11 14.62 -5.37
C TRP A 196 -14.03 15.64 -4.98
N TRP A 197 -14.44 16.75 -4.33
CA TRP A 197 -13.52 17.79 -3.88
C TRP A 197 -12.53 17.30 -2.81
N PHE A 198 -12.86 16.22 -2.08
CA PHE A 198 -11.93 15.58 -1.14
C PHE A 198 -10.68 15.12 -1.88
N PHE A 199 -10.80 14.48 -3.04
CA PHE A 199 -9.66 13.97 -3.78
C PHE A 199 -8.80 15.10 -4.35
N VAL A 200 -9.44 16.18 -4.80
CA VAL A 200 -8.75 17.39 -5.27
C VAL A 200 -7.97 18.05 -4.12
N ALA A 201 -8.57 18.16 -2.93
CA ALA A 201 -7.91 18.70 -1.74
C ALA A 201 -6.82 17.77 -1.19
N ALA A 202 -7.02 16.45 -1.25
CA ALA A 202 -6.08 15.47 -0.73
C ALA A 202 -4.77 15.46 -1.54
N ALA A 203 -4.84 15.60 -2.87
CA ALA A 203 -3.67 15.52 -3.75
C ALA A 203 -2.49 16.43 -3.32
N PRO A 204 -2.65 17.77 -3.18
CA PRO A 204 -1.56 18.63 -2.75
C PRO A 204 -1.08 18.33 -1.32
N LEU A 205 -1.98 17.95 -0.41
CA LEU A 205 -1.61 17.56 0.96
C LEU A 205 -0.73 16.30 0.97
N ILE A 206 -1.08 15.29 0.18
CA ILE A 206 -0.29 14.06 0.05
C ILE A 206 1.09 14.37 -0.55
N MET A 207 1.15 15.25 -1.54
CA MET A 207 2.42 15.67 -2.15
C MET A 207 3.31 16.41 -1.13
N ILE A 208 2.74 17.37 -0.37
CA ILE A 208 3.44 18.09 0.70
C ILE A 208 3.95 17.13 1.76
N GLY A 209 3.09 16.22 2.24
CA GLY A 209 3.46 15.21 3.23
C GLY A 209 4.59 14.32 2.72
N THR A 210 4.41 13.71 1.54
CA THR A 210 5.42 12.82 0.92
C THR A 210 6.76 13.54 0.75
N TYR A 211 6.74 14.78 0.26
CA TYR A 211 7.94 15.59 0.08
C TYR A 211 8.64 15.90 1.41
N GLY A 212 7.89 16.37 2.41
CA GLY A 212 8.43 16.65 3.75
C GLY A 212 9.03 15.41 4.40
N GLY A 213 8.35 14.27 4.32
CA GLY A 213 8.85 12.99 4.81
C GLY A 213 10.14 12.56 4.13
N THR A 214 10.23 12.71 2.81
CA THR A 214 11.44 12.37 2.05
C THR A 214 12.63 13.26 2.44
N ARG A 215 12.38 14.54 2.76
CA ARG A 215 13.43 15.45 3.28
C ARG A 215 13.90 15.06 4.67
N ILE A 216 12.99 14.60 5.55
CA ILE A 216 13.33 14.09 6.88
C ILE A 216 14.17 12.81 6.77
N LEU A 217 13.79 11.89 5.88
CA LEU A 217 14.54 10.66 5.62
C LEU A 217 16.01 10.94 5.29
N GLY A 218 16.28 11.97 4.48
CA GLY A 218 17.66 12.38 4.13
C GLY A 218 18.53 12.79 5.31
N ARG A 219 17.95 13.02 6.50
CA ARG A 219 18.65 13.38 7.74
C ARG A 219 18.78 12.21 8.73
N MET A 220 18.19 11.05 8.43
CA MET A 220 18.23 9.88 9.32
C MET A 220 19.43 8.97 9.03
N SER A 221 20.01 8.40 10.08
CA SER A 221 21.00 7.34 9.92
C SER A 221 20.31 6.03 9.49
N ASN A 222 21.04 5.19 8.73
CA ASN A 222 20.52 3.90 8.25
C ASN A 222 20.09 2.95 9.38
N SER A 223 20.77 2.99 10.54
CA SER A 223 20.44 2.18 11.71
C SER A 223 19.18 2.69 12.42
N GLY A 224 19.08 4.00 12.65
CA GLY A 224 17.91 4.63 13.26
C GLY A 224 16.64 4.42 12.43
N PHE A 225 16.75 4.58 11.11
CA PHE A 225 15.67 4.33 10.16
C PHE A 225 15.10 2.90 10.24
N ARG A 226 15.99 1.89 10.18
CA ARG A 226 15.59 0.48 10.20
C ARG A 226 14.92 0.10 11.51
N SER A 227 15.47 0.59 12.63
CA SER A 227 14.92 0.34 13.96
C SER A 227 13.54 0.98 14.11
N ALA A 228 13.42 2.28 13.81
CA ALA A 228 12.15 3.01 13.90
C ALA A 228 11.05 2.40 13.03
N THR A 229 11.35 2.03 11.78
CA THR A 229 10.38 1.38 10.89
C THR A 229 9.88 0.07 11.49
N LYS A 230 10.78 -0.80 11.97
CA LYS A 230 10.43 -2.12 12.54
C LYS A 230 9.51 -1.99 13.74
N TYR A 231 9.83 -1.12 14.70
CA TYR A 231 9.02 -0.99 15.91
C TYR A 231 7.68 -0.31 15.63
N LEU A 232 7.66 0.76 14.84
CA LEU A 232 6.43 1.49 14.50
C LEU A 232 5.39 0.56 13.87
N VAL A 233 5.77 -0.14 12.81
CA VAL A 233 4.84 -1.02 12.09
C VAL A 233 4.48 -2.27 12.89
N SER A 234 5.34 -2.76 13.79
CA SER A 234 5.00 -3.85 14.71
C SER A 234 3.93 -3.46 15.72
N VAL A 235 4.03 -2.28 16.32
CA VAL A 235 3.01 -1.79 17.25
C VAL A 235 1.67 -1.64 16.54
N ILE A 236 1.65 -1.03 15.36
CA ILE A 236 0.45 -0.93 14.53
C ILE A 236 -0.07 -2.31 14.14
N GLY A 237 0.84 -3.22 13.81
CA GLY A 237 0.54 -4.61 13.46
C GLY A 237 -0.23 -5.32 14.56
N ILE A 238 0.27 -5.26 15.80
CA ILE A 238 -0.38 -5.85 16.98
C ILE A 238 -1.77 -5.27 17.19
N VAL A 239 -1.91 -3.93 17.12
CA VAL A 239 -3.23 -3.27 17.24
C VAL A 239 -4.22 -3.80 16.21
N TYR A 240 -3.78 -3.99 14.96
CA TYR A 240 -4.63 -4.50 13.89
C TYR A 240 -4.92 -6.00 14.00
N VAL A 241 -3.98 -6.82 14.48
CA VAL A 241 -4.24 -8.24 14.78
C VAL A 241 -5.32 -8.36 15.86
N VAL A 242 -5.19 -7.62 16.96
CA VAL A 242 -6.19 -7.62 18.04
C VAL A 242 -7.54 -7.15 17.51
N ARG A 243 -7.56 -6.02 16.78
CA ARG A 243 -8.80 -5.51 16.19
C ARG A 243 -9.44 -6.48 15.21
N GLY A 244 -8.63 -7.13 14.38
CA GLY A 244 -9.07 -8.15 13.43
C GLY A 244 -9.69 -9.34 14.14
N ALA A 245 -9.03 -9.86 15.17
CA ALA A 245 -9.50 -10.99 15.98
C ALA A 245 -10.84 -10.68 16.68
N VAL A 246 -10.97 -9.50 17.28
CA VAL A 246 -12.25 -9.05 17.90
C VAL A 246 -13.36 -8.96 16.84
N LEU A 247 -13.08 -8.37 15.67
CA LEU A 247 -14.07 -8.27 14.59
C LEU A 247 -14.45 -9.62 13.97
N LEU A 248 -13.64 -10.67 14.18
CA LEU A 248 -13.91 -12.04 13.75
C LEU A 248 -14.56 -12.89 14.85
N GLY A 249 -14.75 -12.34 16.06
CA GLY A 249 -15.35 -13.07 17.19
C GLY A 249 -14.43 -14.12 17.80
N TRP A 250 -13.12 -13.95 17.72
CA TRP A 250 -12.16 -14.85 18.39
C TRP A 250 -12.06 -14.60 19.90
N PHE A 251 -12.55 -13.44 20.34
CA PHE A 251 -12.65 -12.99 21.73
C PHE A 251 -14.02 -12.40 21.97
#